data_AF-A0A8X7NP86-F1
#
_entry.id   AF-A0A8X7NP86-F1
#
_cell.length_a   1.000
_cell.length_b   1.000
_cell.length_c   1.000
_cell.angle_alpha   90.00
_cell.angle_beta   90.00
_cell.angle_gamma   90.00
#
_symmetry.space_group_name_H-M   'P 1'
#
loop_
_entity.id
_entity.type
_entity.pdbx_description
1 polymer ?
#
loop_
_entity_poly.entity_id
_entity_poly.type
_entity_poly.pdbx_seq_one_letter_code
_entity_poly.pdbx_strand_id
1 'polypeptide(L)'
;MRATQVLNFQASVQATLRRPWKTFRDGTLYYGMLKSGSKRHPLTTKQGNKHYYKGTRSTGIGHLDSRGRYHIDWNKVRTYVVPSGLNTTNLKALVSPNSPQFIQKVEGYKDSFKSPELALHNAINFIENGANYSEIDLEKEGYLEKIVHPKLKSAKEENLDGEEQN
;
A
#
# COMPACT_ATOMS: atom_id res chain seq x y z
N MET A 1 -37.34 51.28 25.59
CA MET A 1 -36.46 50.11 25.80
C MET A 1 -37.29 49.00 26.42
N ARG A 2 -37.46 47.85 25.77
CA ARG A 2 -38.15 46.69 26.37
C ARG A 2 -37.21 46.04 27.38
N ALA A 3 -37.62 45.95 28.64
CA ALA A 3 -36.91 45.15 29.64
C ALA A 3 -36.94 43.68 29.19
N THR A 4 -35.79 43.13 28.81
CA THR A 4 -35.64 41.70 28.54
C THR A 4 -35.82 40.95 29.85
N GLN A 5 -36.83 40.09 29.94
CA GLN A 5 -37.00 39.20 31.10
C GLN A 5 -35.77 38.30 31.22
N VAL A 6 -35.15 38.28 32.40
CA VAL A 6 -34.04 37.38 32.72
C VAL A 6 -34.63 35.96 32.87
N LEU A 7 -34.68 35.20 31.78
CA LEU A 7 -35.20 33.81 31.74
C LEU A 7 -34.42 32.83 32.64
N ASN A 8 -33.28 33.26 33.20
CA ASN A 8 -32.41 32.38 33.98
C ASN A 8 -32.82 32.24 35.46
N PHE A 9 -33.85 32.95 35.94
CA PHE A 9 -34.25 32.86 37.35
C PHE A 9 -34.95 31.52 37.70
N GLN A 10 -35.38 30.73 36.70
CA GLN A 10 -36.05 29.43 36.91
C GLN A 10 -35.15 28.21 36.70
N ALA A 11 -33.88 28.38 36.33
CA ALA A 11 -32.97 27.25 36.19
C ALA A 11 -32.60 26.72 37.59
N SER A 12 -32.85 25.43 37.85
CA SER A 12 -32.42 24.80 39.09
C SER A 12 -30.90 24.90 39.22
N VAL A 13 -30.38 24.98 40.46
CA VAL A 13 -28.93 25.07 40.73
C VAL A 13 -28.15 23.99 39.97
N GLN A 14 -28.76 22.81 39.77
CA GLN A 14 -28.20 21.71 39.00
C GLN A 14 -27.96 22.02 37.51
N ALA A 15 -28.79 22.84 36.87
CA ALA A 15 -28.64 23.23 35.46
C ALA A 15 -27.48 24.21 35.23
N THR A 16 -27.06 24.93 36.28
CA THR A 16 -25.88 25.81 36.24
C THR A 16 -24.56 25.06 36.45
N LEU A 17 -24.62 23.79 36.90
CA LEU A 17 -23.44 22.94 37.03
C LEU A 17 -22.89 22.63 35.65
N ARG A 18 -21.57 22.73 35.51
CA ARG A 18 -20.88 22.41 34.25
C ARG A 18 -21.12 20.97 33.78
N ARG A 19 -21.37 20.06 34.72
CA ARG A 19 -21.78 18.68 34.46
C ARG A 19 -22.99 18.39 35.36
N PRO A 20 -24.22 18.37 34.81
CA PRO A 20 -25.45 18.25 35.62
C PRO A 20 -25.55 16.97 36.47
N TRP A 21 -24.80 15.91 36.13
CA TRP A 21 -24.72 14.66 36.88
C TRP A 21 -23.64 14.67 37.99
N LYS A 22 -22.83 15.72 38.10
CA LYS A 22 -21.82 15.90 39.15
C LYS A 22 -22.27 16.98 40.11
N THR A 23 -23.05 16.57 41.11
CA THR A 23 -23.72 17.46 42.05
C THR A 23 -22.87 17.83 43.27
N PHE A 24 -21.75 17.14 43.51
CA PHE A 24 -20.82 17.41 44.61
C PHE A 24 -19.39 17.58 44.10
N ARG A 25 -18.53 18.18 44.93
CA ARG A 25 -17.12 18.42 44.61
C ARG A 25 -16.32 17.12 44.74
N ASP A 26 -15.99 16.50 43.62
CA ASP A 26 -15.33 15.19 43.54
C ASP A 26 -13.87 15.26 43.07
N GLY A 27 -13.29 16.47 42.99
CA GLY A 27 -11.94 16.69 42.48
C GLY A 27 -11.81 16.61 40.96
N THR A 28 -12.91 16.42 40.22
CA THR A 28 -12.87 16.42 38.75
C THR A 28 -12.41 17.76 38.19
N LEU A 29 -11.55 17.68 37.17
CA LEU A 29 -11.02 18.87 36.52
C LEU A 29 -12.07 19.57 35.65
N TYR A 30 -11.75 20.81 35.29
CA TYR A 30 -12.53 21.50 34.27
C TYR A 30 -12.49 20.66 32.98
N TYR A 31 -11.34 20.31 32.45
CA TYR A 31 -11.23 19.40 31.31
C TYR A 31 -10.11 18.38 31.53
N GLY A 32 -10.18 17.26 30.82
CA GLY A 32 -9.21 16.17 30.95
C GLY A 32 -9.31 15.44 32.30
N MET A 33 -8.31 14.58 32.54
CA MET A 33 -8.22 13.72 33.71
C MET A 33 -7.11 14.17 34.67
N LEU A 34 -5.94 14.55 34.13
CA LEU A 34 -4.79 15.02 34.88
C LEU A 34 -4.29 16.35 34.30
N LYS A 35 -3.77 17.24 35.15
CA LYS A 35 -3.16 18.51 34.71
C LYS A 35 -1.68 18.36 34.35
N SER A 36 -1.00 17.36 34.94
CA SER A 36 0.43 17.10 34.79
C SER A 36 0.69 15.89 33.89
N GLY A 37 1.90 15.83 33.33
CA GLY A 37 2.35 14.77 32.45
C GLY A 37 3.76 15.07 31.92
N SER A 38 4.32 14.14 31.14
CA SER A 38 5.61 14.39 30.46
C SER A 38 5.48 15.53 29.46
N LYS A 39 6.48 16.41 29.42
CA LYS A 39 6.51 17.59 28.54
C LYS A 39 7.45 17.42 27.34
N ARG A 40 8.34 16.42 27.39
CA ARG A 40 9.43 16.23 26.41
C ARG A 40 8.98 15.33 25.26
N HIS A 41 7.99 15.80 24.50
CA HIS A 41 7.51 15.12 23.30
C HIS A 41 7.93 15.90 22.04
N PRO A 42 8.11 15.22 20.89
CA PRO A 42 8.39 15.91 19.63
C PRO A 42 7.29 16.91 19.29
N LEU A 43 7.68 18.15 18.96
CA LEU A 43 6.73 19.20 18.63
C LEU A 43 5.94 18.85 17.36
N THR A 44 4.65 19.20 17.31
CA THR A 44 3.80 19.06 16.12
C THR A 44 3.65 20.39 15.39
N THR A 45 2.98 20.39 14.23
CA THR A 45 2.67 21.62 13.48
C THR A 45 1.71 22.56 14.21
N LYS A 46 1.06 22.11 15.29
CA LYS A 46 0.08 22.89 16.07
C LYS A 46 0.67 23.54 17.32
N GLN A 47 1.94 23.27 17.61
CA GLN A 47 2.65 23.81 18.76
C GLN A 47 3.66 24.88 18.31
N GLY A 48 4.24 25.61 19.27
CA GLY A 48 5.24 26.64 18.98
C GLY A 48 4.65 28.02 18.68
N ASN A 49 5.52 28.97 18.35
CA ASN A 49 5.14 30.35 18.00
C ASN A 49 4.82 30.47 16.50
N LYS A 50 4.33 31.63 16.06
CA LYS A 50 3.99 31.96 14.66
C LYS A 50 5.14 31.73 13.66
N HIS A 51 6.38 31.80 14.11
CA HIS A 51 7.57 31.56 13.26
C HIS A 51 8.03 30.09 13.25
N TYR A 52 7.43 29.24 14.07
CA TYR A 52 7.75 27.81 14.07
C TYR A 52 7.05 27.12 12.89
N TYR A 53 7.82 26.77 11.88
CA TYR A 53 7.36 25.96 10.76
C TYR A 53 8.05 24.60 10.78
N LYS A 54 7.28 23.52 10.95
CA LYS A 54 7.80 22.14 10.95
C LYS A 54 7.71 21.45 9.59
N GLY A 55 6.65 21.72 8.82
CA GLY A 55 6.34 21.02 7.57
C GLY A 55 5.76 19.60 7.77
N THR A 56 5.28 19.00 6.68
CA THR A 56 4.66 17.65 6.65
C THR A 56 5.15 16.75 5.53
N ARG A 57 6.32 17.06 4.93
CA ARG A 57 6.88 16.36 3.75
C ARG A 57 5.99 16.39 2.50
N SER A 58 5.01 17.28 2.47
CA SER A 58 4.09 17.50 1.35
C SER A 58 4.72 18.35 0.25
N THR A 59 5.51 19.34 0.63
CA THR A 59 6.04 20.37 -0.27
C THR A 59 7.57 20.28 -0.41
N GLY A 60 8.04 20.38 -1.65
CA GLY A 60 9.46 20.36 -2.06
C GLY A 60 9.60 20.44 -3.58
N ILE A 61 8.61 21.08 -4.22
CA ILE A 61 8.29 20.96 -5.65
C ILE A 61 8.71 22.22 -6.42
N GLY A 62 9.31 23.19 -5.74
CA GLY A 62 9.52 24.53 -6.26
C GLY A 62 10.42 25.31 -5.33
N HIS A 63 10.48 26.62 -5.50
CA HIS A 63 11.33 27.49 -4.70
C HIS A 63 10.59 28.76 -4.25
N LEU A 64 11.08 29.36 -3.16
CA LEU A 64 10.67 30.70 -2.76
C LEU A 64 11.54 31.72 -3.53
N ASP A 65 10.95 32.84 -3.94
CA ASP A 65 11.72 34.00 -4.41
C ASP A 65 12.18 34.89 -3.24
N SER A 66 12.99 35.91 -3.54
CA SER A 66 13.48 36.87 -2.55
C SER A 66 12.37 37.71 -1.89
N ARG A 67 11.16 37.70 -2.46
CA ARG A 67 9.97 38.39 -1.94
C ARG A 67 9.04 37.44 -1.16
N GLY A 68 9.43 36.18 -0.96
CA GLY A 68 8.66 35.17 -0.23
C GLY A 68 7.49 34.57 -1.01
N ARG A 69 7.42 34.73 -2.34
CA ARG A 69 6.42 34.07 -3.18
C ARG A 69 6.92 32.68 -3.59
N TYR A 70 6.02 31.72 -3.66
CA TYR A 70 6.35 30.36 -4.05
C TYR A 70 6.13 30.13 -5.54
N HIS A 71 7.14 29.65 -6.24
CA HIS A 71 7.11 29.30 -7.67
C HIS A 71 7.23 27.78 -7.82
N ILE A 72 6.28 27.17 -8.53
CA ILE A 72 6.20 25.71 -8.72
C ILE A 72 7.08 25.30 -9.92
N ASP A 73 7.93 24.29 -9.73
CA ASP A 73 8.65 23.61 -10.80
C ASP A 73 7.84 22.37 -11.22
N TRP A 74 7.14 22.47 -12.36
CA TRP A 74 6.25 21.42 -12.84
C TRP A 74 6.97 20.10 -13.16
N ASN A 75 8.29 20.13 -13.40
CA ASN A 75 9.08 18.91 -13.62
C ASN A 75 9.23 18.08 -12.34
N LYS A 76 9.03 18.68 -11.16
CA LYS A 76 9.09 17.99 -9.86
C LYS A 76 7.71 17.62 -9.32
N VAL A 77 6.63 18.07 -9.96
CA VAL A 77 5.27 17.75 -9.54
C VAL A 77 5.00 16.27 -9.81
N ARG A 78 4.68 15.52 -8.75
CA ARG A 78 4.35 14.10 -8.86
C ARG A 78 2.98 13.93 -9.52
N THR A 79 2.90 13.07 -10.54
CA THR A 79 1.66 12.65 -11.19
C THR A 79 1.43 11.16 -10.97
N TYR A 80 0.17 10.74 -10.95
CA TYR A 80 -0.22 9.33 -10.91
C TYR A 80 -0.79 8.96 -12.27
N VAL A 81 0.00 8.29 -13.11
CA VAL A 81 -0.39 7.93 -14.48
C VAL A 81 -1.35 6.74 -14.42
N VAL A 82 -2.56 6.94 -14.95
CA VAL A 82 -3.57 5.89 -15.06
C VAL A 82 -3.42 5.18 -16.41
N PRO A 83 -3.27 3.84 -16.46
CA PRO A 83 -3.21 3.10 -17.72
C PRO A 83 -4.50 3.26 -18.55
N SER A 84 -4.37 3.36 -19.86
CA SER A 84 -5.51 3.35 -20.77
C SER A 84 -6.26 2.02 -20.72
N GLY A 85 -7.59 2.06 -20.67
CA GLY A 85 -8.43 0.85 -20.67
C GLY A 85 -8.54 0.15 -19.31
N LEU A 86 -8.07 0.75 -18.21
CA LEU A 86 -8.20 0.17 -16.86
C LEU A 86 -9.67 -0.14 -16.50
N ASN A 87 -10.59 0.74 -16.91
CA ASN A 87 -12.02 0.61 -16.69
C ASN A 87 -12.69 -0.52 -17.49
N THR A 88 -12.04 -1.00 -18.56
CA THR A 88 -12.54 -2.09 -19.41
C THR A 88 -11.92 -3.44 -19.06
N THR A 89 -10.92 -3.49 -18.17
CA THR A 89 -10.28 -4.75 -17.80
C THR A 89 -11.19 -5.64 -16.94
N ASN A 90 -11.11 -6.94 -17.18
CA ASN A 90 -11.80 -7.95 -16.35
C ASN A 90 -11.04 -8.26 -15.04
N LEU A 91 -9.80 -7.79 -14.90
CA LEU A 91 -8.96 -8.02 -13.72
C LEU A 91 -9.57 -7.36 -12.48
N LYS A 92 -9.58 -8.10 -11.36
CA LYS A 92 -10.09 -7.65 -10.06
C LYS A 92 -9.01 -7.73 -9.00
N ALA A 93 -9.22 -7.03 -7.88
CA ALA A 93 -8.27 -7.00 -6.77
C ALA A 93 -8.09 -8.37 -6.08
N LEU A 94 -9.09 -9.25 -6.19
CA LEU A 94 -9.11 -10.58 -5.56
C LEU A 94 -9.42 -11.65 -6.61
N VAL A 95 -8.95 -12.86 -6.33
CA VAL A 95 -9.24 -14.08 -7.08
C VAL A 95 -10.32 -14.88 -6.33
N SER A 96 -11.06 -15.73 -7.05
CA SER A 96 -12.04 -16.63 -6.44
C SER A 96 -11.35 -17.63 -5.51
N PRO A 97 -11.92 -17.94 -4.32
CA PRO A 97 -11.40 -19.01 -3.45
C PRO A 97 -11.40 -20.40 -4.10
N ASN A 98 -12.24 -20.60 -5.12
CA ASN A 98 -12.33 -21.86 -5.86
C ASN A 98 -11.27 -21.98 -6.95
N SER A 99 -10.52 -20.91 -7.23
CA SER A 99 -9.45 -20.96 -8.21
C SER A 99 -8.27 -21.78 -7.67
N PRO A 100 -7.69 -22.67 -8.48
CA PRO A 100 -6.56 -23.50 -8.06
C PRO A 100 -5.32 -22.64 -7.78
N GLN A 101 -4.50 -23.08 -6.83
CA GLN A 101 -3.22 -22.44 -6.55
C GLN A 101 -2.17 -22.94 -7.54
N PHE A 102 -1.71 -22.03 -8.39
CA PHE A 102 -0.67 -22.30 -9.37
C PHE A 102 0.73 -22.14 -8.78
N ILE A 103 1.62 -23.11 -9.02
CA ILE A 103 3.00 -23.13 -8.50
C ILE A 103 3.98 -23.33 -9.66
N GLN A 104 4.96 -22.43 -9.78
CA GLN A 104 6.05 -22.55 -10.76
C GLN A 104 7.33 -23.04 -10.08
N LYS A 105 7.98 -24.04 -10.66
CA LYS A 105 9.29 -24.56 -10.23
C LYS A 105 10.29 -24.43 -11.37
N VAL A 106 11.47 -23.89 -11.07
CA VAL A 106 12.54 -23.67 -12.05
C VAL A 106 13.73 -24.57 -11.70
N GLU A 107 14.12 -25.45 -12.62
CA GLU A 107 15.21 -26.42 -12.45
C GLU A 107 16.33 -26.16 -13.45
N GLY A 108 17.58 -26.24 -12.99
CA GLY A 108 18.76 -26.10 -13.86
C GLY A 108 19.20 -24.67 -14.18
N TYR A 109 18.55 -23.67 -13.60
CA TYR A 109 18.93 -22.27 -13.73
C TYR A 109 19.57 -21.77 -12.44
N LYS A 110 20.71 -21.07 -12.57
CA LYS A 110 21.51 -20.61 -11.42
C LYS A 110 20.76 -19.68 -10.46
N ASP A 111 19.96 -18.75 -10.99
CA ASP A 111 19.20 -17.73 -10.22
C ASP A 111 17.68 -17.87 -10.44
N SER A 112 17.21 -19.10 -10.71
CA SER A 112 15.78 -19.40 -10.90
C SER A 112 15.11 -18.40 -11.88
N PHE A 113 14.05 -17.71 -11.47
CA PHE A 113 13.29 -16.73 -12.27
C PHE A 113 14.08 -15.49 -12.71
N LYS A 114 15.16 -15.14 -12.02
CA LYS A 114 16.00 -13.97 -12.36
C LYS A 114 17.14 -14.32 -13.29
N SER A 115 17.30 -15.59 -13.64
CA SER A 115 18.41 -16.04 -14.47
C SER A 115 18.30 -15.44 -15.89
N PRO A 116 19.42 -14.94 -16.45
CA PRO A 116 19.43 -14.38 -17.80
C PRO A 116 19.24 -15.46 -18.87
N GLU A 117 19.71 -16.68 -18.60
CA GLU A 117 19.54 -17.84 -19.47
C GLU A 117 18.06 -18.18 -19.64
N LEU A 118 17.27 -18.16 -18.56
CA LEU A 118 15.83 -18.40 -18.63
C LEU A 118 15.12 -17.32 -19.45
N ALA A 119 15.48 -16.05 -19.25
CA ALA A 119 14.91 -14.95 -20.04
C ALA A 119 15.21 -15.11 -21.54
N LEU A 120 16.43 -15.54 -21.89
CA LEU A 120 16.83 -15.81 -23.27
C LEU A 120 16.07 -17.02 -23.84
N HIS A 121 15.96 -18.12 -23.11
CA HIS A 121 15.18 -19.28 -23.55
C HIS A 121 13.69 -18.96 -23.72
N ASN A 122 13.10 -18.15 -22.83
CA ASN A 122 11.73 -17.67 -22.99
C ASN A 122 11.56 -16.83 -24.26
N ALA A 123 12.56 -16.00 -24.60
CA ALA A 123 12.55 -15.22 -25.83
C ALA A 123 12.66 -16.11 -27.09
N ILE A 124 13.54 -17.12 -27.07
CA ILE A 124 13.64 -18.11 -28.16
C ILE A 124 12.30 -18.85 -28.31
N ASN A 125 11.75 -19.37 -27.21
CA ASN A 125 10.47 -20.09 -27.23
C ASN A 125 9.33 -19.22 -27.78
N PHE A 126 9.33 -17.92 -27.48
CA PHE A 126 8.36 -16.97 -28.02
C PHE A 126 8.55 -16.72 -29.52
N ILE A 127 9.80 -16.67 -30.01
CA ILE A 127 10.09 -16.52 -31.44
C ILE A 127 9.65 -17.76 -32.23
N GLU A 128 9.91 -18.94 -31.68
CA GLU A 128 9.61 -20.21 -32.34
C GLU A 128 8.12 -20.54 -32.31
N ASN A 129 7.46 -20.37 -31.16
CA ASN A 129 6.10 -20.86 -30.95
C ASN A 129 5.04 -19.74 -30.89
N GLY A 130 5.45 -18.48 -30.73
CA GLY A 130 4.55 -17.33 -30.63
C GLY A 130 3.97 -17.08 -29.22
N ALA A 131 3.00 -16.16 -29.16
CA ALA A 131 2.33 -15.80 -27.91
C ALA A 131 1.36 -16.90 -27.44
N ASN A 132 1.23 -17.06 -26.12
CA ASN A 132 0.32 -18.01 -25.45
C ASN A 132 0.57 -19.49 -25.74
N TYR A 133 1.78 -19.84 -26.19
CA TYR A 133 2.18 -21.24 -26.29
C TYR A 133 2.51 -21.81 -24.91
N SER A 134 1.90 -22.95 -24.57
CA SER A 134 2.24 -23.73 -23.38
C SER A 134 2.27 -25.22 -23.74
N GLU A 135 3.41 -25.87 -23.50
CA GLU A 135 3.58 -27.31 -23.75
C GLU A 135 2.83 -28.15 -22.70
N ILE A 136 2.68 -27.62 -21.48
CA ILE A 136 2.19 -28.35 -20.31
C ILE A 136 0.70 -28.08 -20.10
N ASP A 137 -0.07 -29.15 -19.94
CA ASP A 137 -1.47 -29.11 -19.50
C ASP A 137 -1.54 -29.02 -17.96
N LEU A 138 -1.78 -27.83 -17.44
CA LEU A 138 -1.74 -27.53 -16.00
C LEU A 138 -2.77 -28.31 -15.20
N GLU A 139 -3.93 -28.65 -15.78
CA GLU A 139 -4.96 -29.39 -15.06
C GLU A 139 -4.52 -30.83 -14.77
N LYS A 140 -3.79 -31.44 -15.72
CA LYS A 140 -3.23 -32.80 -15.56
C LYS A 140 -2.07 -32.83 -14.57
N GLU A 141 -1.24 -31.79 -14.56
CA GLU A 141 -0.06 -31.69 -13.67
C GLU A 141 -0.39 -31.15 -12.26
N GLY A 142 -1.68 -30.98 -11.93
CA GLY A 142 -2.08 -30.48 -10.61
C GLY A 142 -1.64 -29.04 -10.35
N TYR A 143 -1.66 -28.20 -11.39
CA TYR A 143 -1.31 -26.77 -11.36
C TYR A 143 0.15 -26.47 -10.99
N LEU A 144 1.04 -27.41 -11.28
CA LEU A 144 2.48 -27.27 -11.10
C LEU A 144 3.16 -27.13 -12.47
N GLU A 145 3.71 -25.95 -12.75
CA GLU A 145 4.52 -25.71 -13.94
C GLU A 145 6.00 -25.93 -13.63
N LYS A 146 6.65 -26.87 -14.34
CA LYS A 146 8.09 -27.11 -14.24
C LYS A 146 8.81 -26.50 -15.43
N ILE A 147 9.65 -25.52 -15.15
CA ILE A 147 10.52 -24.87 -16.13
C ILE A 147 11.91 -25.47 -15.98
N VAL A 148 12.26 -26.37 -16.89
CA VAL A 148 13.53 -27.12 -16.83
C VAL A 148 14.49 -26.55 -17.87
N HIS A 149 15.76 -26.39 -17.50
CA HIS A 149 16.81 -25.99 -18.43
C HIS A 149 16.92 -27.00 -19.60
N PRO A 150 17.00 -26.57 -20.88
CA PRO A 150 17.01 -27.46 -22.04
C PRO A 150 18.04 -28.60 -21.96
N LYS A 151 19.28 -28.30 -21.53
CA LYS A 151 20.33 -29.31 -21.28
C LYS A 151 19.94 -30.43 -20.29
N LEU A 152 19.14 -30.12 -19.27
CA LEU A 152 18.65 -31.11 -18.33
C LEU A 152 17.46 -31.89 -18.89
N LYS A 153 16.64 -31.25 -19.74
CA LYS A 153 15.53 -31.90 -20.45
C LYS A 153 16.08 -32.97 -21.41
N SER A 154 17.04 -32.60 -22.27
CA SER A 154 17.69 -33.53 -23.21
C SER A 154 18.39 -34.68 -22.49
N ALA A 155 19.10 -34.42 -21.39
CA ALA A 155 19.75 -35.47 -20.62
C ALA A 155 18.76 -36.44 -19.95
N LYS A 156 17.55 -35.99 -19.55
CA LYS A 156 16.53 -36.88 -18.99
C LYS A 156 15.91 -37.78 -20.07
N GLU A 157 15.66 -37.24 -21.26
CA GLU A 157 15.11 -37.98 -22.41
C GLU A 157 16.07 -39.09 -22.86
N GLU A 158 17.37 -38.80 -22.99
CA GLU A 158 18.39 -39.80 -23.37
C GLU A 158 18.51 -40.97 -22.38
N ASN A 159 18.26 -40.74 -21.08
CA ASN A 159 18.32 -41.81 -20.08
C ASN A 159 17.08 -42.72 -20.09
N LEU A 160 15.91 -42.20 -20.47
CA LEU A 160 14.66 -42.98 -20.55
C LEU A 160 14.69 -43.96 -21.73
N ASP A 161 15.20 -43.51 -22.90
CA ASP A 161 15.32 -44.35 -24.09
C ASP A 161 16.31 -45.53 -23.91
N GLY A 162 17.28 -45.38 -23.00
CA GLY A 162 18.24 -46.44 -22.65
C GLY A 162 17.69 -47.50 -21.68
N GLU A 163 16.64 -47.18 -20.91
CA GLU A 163 15.98 -48.11 -20.01
C GLU A 163 14.90 -48.94 -20.72
N GLU A 164 14.25 -48.41 -21.77
CA GLU A 164 13.26 -49.15 -22.56
C GLU A 164 13.87 -50.16 -23.56
N GLN A 165 15.19 -50.12 -23.77
CA GLN A 165 15.92 -51.04 -24.68
C GLN A 165 16.57 -52.25 -23.98
N ASN A 166 16.38 -52.40 -22.66
CA ASN A 166 16.81 -53.57 -21.88
C ASN A 166 15.60 -54.34 -21.32
#